data_AF-A0A1L0DR30-F1
#
_entry.id   AF-A0A1L0DR30-F1
#
_cell.length_a   1.000
_cell.length_b   1.000
_cell.length_c   1.000
_cell.angle_alpha   90.00
_cell.angle_beta   90.00
_cell.angle_gamma   90.00
#
_symmetry.space_group_name_H-M   'P 1'
#
loop_
_entity.id
_entity.type
_entity.pdbx_description
1 polymer ?
#
loop_
_entity_poly.entity_id
_entity_poly.type
_entity_poly.pdbx_seq_one_letter_code
_entity_poly.pdbx_strand_id
1 'polypeptide(L)'
;MSSESRPIQLSDFVVAIQDLSDENLLSLQRQLTTSTQKLKETNSLLEVEITHTKDEDELKLYKETIDENHVVLMSQQRRLDALEEELMSRGLSQKDEKGVYL
;
A
#
# COMPACT_ATOMS: atom_id res chain seq x y z
N MET A 1 28.60 -8.25 1.35
CA MET A 1 27.83 -8.01 0.12
C MET A 1 26.36 -8.25 0.42
N SER A 2 25.65 -7.27 1.02
CA SER A 2 24.19 -7.38 1.29
C SER A 2 23.60 -5.98 1.56
N SER A 3 23.67 -5.09 0.56
CA SER A 3 23.13 -3.71 0.67
C SER A 3 21.88 -3.49 -0.18
N GLU A 4 21.28 -4.54 -0.75
CA GLU A 4 20.20 -4.44 -1.76
C GLU A 4 18.82 -4.94 -1.30
N SER A 5 18.49 -4.80 -0.02
CA SER A 5 17.09 -4.94 0.44
C SER A 5 16.68 -3.83 1.39
N ARG A 6 17.20 -2.62 1.17
CA ARG A 6 16.62 -1.45 1.82
C ARG A 6 15.25 -1.21 1.19
N PRO A 7 14.17 -1.11 2.00
CA PRO A 7 12.90 -0.63 1.50
C PRO A 7 13.13 0.70 0.76
N ILE A 8 12.67 0.81 -0.50
CA ILE A 8 12.77 2.05 -1.28
C ILE A 8 12.25 3.20 -0.41
N GLN A 9 13.10 4.18 -0.15
CA GLN A 9 12.74 5.34 0.65
C GLN A 9 11.68 6.14 -0.09
N LEU A 10 10.76 6.76 0.66
CA LEU A 10 9.67 7.52 0.05
C LEU A 10 10.20 8.65 -0.86
N SER A 11 11.32 9.28 -0.50
CA SER A 11 11.98 10.30 -1.33
C SER A 11 12.39 9.77 -2.70
N ASP A 12 13.00 8.58 -2.76
CA ASP A 12 13.45 7.97 -4.00
C ASP A 12 12.26 7.57 -4.86
N PHE A 13 11.17 7.12 -4.22
CA PHE A 13 9.91 6.83 -4.89
C PHE A 13 9.30 8.07 -5.54
N VAL A 14 9.22 9.20 -4.82
CA VAL A 14 8.68 10.47 -5.34
C VAL A 14 9.46 10.94 -6.57
N VAL A 15 10.80 10.87 -6.54
CA VAL A 15 11.62 11.24 -7.70
C VAL A 15 11.37 10.29 -8.87
N ALA A 16 11.31 8.98 -8.61
CA ALA A 16 11.13 7.99 -9.67
C ALA A 16 9.77 8.12 -10.39
N ILE A 17 8.70 8.48 -9.68
CA ILE A 17 7.36 8.61 -10.30
C ILE A 17 7.24 9.85 -11.20
N GLN A 18 8.07 10.88 -11.00
CA GLN A 18 8.06 12.08 -11.87
C GLN A 18 8.45 11.74 -13.33
N ASP A 19 9.32 10.75 -13.53
CA ASP A 19 9.79 10.34 -14.85
C ASP A 19 8.86 9.31 -15.54
N LEU A 20 7.82 8.82 -14.86
CA LEU A 20 6.90 7.84 -15.43
C LEU A 20 5.87 8.51 -16.36
N SER A 21 5.43 7.77 -17.37
CA SER A 21 4.26 8.15 -18.16
C SER A 21 2.97 8.01 -17.35
N ASP A 22 1.94 8.73 -17.78
CA ASP A 22 0.62 8.74 -17.16
C ASP A 22 0.00 7.35 -17.07
N GLU A 23 0.12 6.55 -18.13
CA GLU A 23 -0.33 5.15 -18.15
C GLU A 23 0.38 4.29 -17.10
N ASN A 24 1.70 4.51 -16.93
CA ASN A 24 2.50 3.80 -15.94
C ASN A 24 2.14 4.23 -14.52
N LEU A 25 1.86 5.51 -14.29
CA LEU A 25 1.38 6.01 -12.99
C LEU A 25 0.03 5.43 -12.61
N LEU A 26 -0.93 5.41 -13.53
CA LEU A 26 -2.24 4.81 -13.30
C LEU A 26 -2.14 3.28 -13.09
N SER A 27 -1.26 2.61 -13.82
CA SER A 27 -0.96 1.20 -13.60
C SER A 27 -0.38 0.96 -12.20
N LEU A 28 0.60 1.76 -11.80
CA LEU A 28 1.23 1.69 -10.48
C LEU A 28 0.23 1.94 -9.36
N GLN A 29 -0.69 2.90 -9.54
CA GLN A 29 -1.76 3.19 -8.58
C GLN A 29 -2.66 1.97 -8.36
N ARG A 30 -3.09 1.33 -9.45
CA ARG A 30 -3.91 0.11 -9.38
C ARG A 30 -3.17 -1.03 -8.69
N GLN A 31 -1.89 -1.22 -9.00
CA GLN A 31 -1.06 -2.25 -8.38
C GLN A 31 -0.90 -2.05 -6.88
N LEU A 32 -0.52 -0.83 -6.46
CA LEU A 32 -0.39 -0.48 -5.05
C LEU A 32 -1.71 -0.62 -4.30
N THR A 33 -2.81 -0.15 -4.89
CA THR A 33 -4.16 -0.28 -4.32
C THR A 33 -4.54 -1.75 -4.11
N THR A 34 -4.32 -2.59 -5.13
CA THR A 34 -4.61 -4.03 -5.06
C THR A 34 -3.75 -4.71 -3.99
N SER A 35 -2.46 -4.37 -3.92
CA SER A 35 -1.56 -4.93 -2.91
C SER A 35 -1.97 -4.51 -1.49
N THR A 36 -2.32 -3.24 -1.29
CA THR A 36 -2.78 -2.72 0.01
C THR A 36 -4.07 -3.41 0.43
N GLN A 37 -5.00 -3.63 -0.51
CA GLN A 37 -6.26 -4.30 -0.24
C GLN A 37 -6.05 -5.76 0.19
N LYS A 38 -5.22 -6.53 -0.53
CA LYS A 38 -4.89 -7.92 -0.17
C LYS A 38 -4.22 -8.04 1.19
N LEU A 39 -3.36 -7.08 1.53
CA LEU A 39 -2.68 -7.07 2.82
C LEU A 39 -3.66 -6.75 3.97
N LYS A 40 -4.62 -5.85 3.75
CA LYS A 40 -5.74 -5.61 4.69
C LYS A 40 -6.63 -6.85 4.86
N GLU A 41 -6.93 -7.55 3.78
CA GLU A 41 -7.70 -8.81 3.83
C GLU A 41 -6.97 -9.89 4.64
N THR A 42 -5.65 -9.98 4.45
CA THR A 42 -4.79 -10.91 5.21
C THR A 42 -4.81 -10.57 6.70
N ASN A 43 -4.67 -9.29 7.06
CA ASN A 43 -4.75 -8.86 8.45
C ASN A 43 -6.13 -9.15 9.07
N SER A 44 -7.21 -8.89 8.33
CA SER A 44 -8.57 -9.22 8.79
C SER A 44 -8.73 -10.72 9.05
N LEU A 45 -8.19 -11.58 8.19
CA LEU A 45 -8.20 -13.03 8.40
C LEU A 45 -7.40 -13.41 9.66
N LEU A 46 -6.20 -12.87 9.84
CA LEU A 46 -5.37 -13.14 11.02
C LEU A 46 -6.02 -12.65 12.31
N GLU A 47 -6.72 -11.51 12.29
CA GLU A 47 -7.51 -11.01 13.42
C GLU A 47 -8.63 -11.99 13.78
N VAL A 48 -9.31 -12.57 12.79
CA VAL A 48 -10.32 -13.61 13.01
C VAL A 48 -9.67 -14.86 13.63
N GLU A 49 -8.55 -15.34 13.10
CA GLU A 49 -7.84 -16.51 13.66
C GLU A 49 -7.41 -16.28 15.12
N ILE A 50 -6.94 -15.07 15.47
CA ILE A 50 -6.61 -14.68 16.85
C ILE A 50 -7.81 -14.86 17.80
N THR A 51 -9.04 -14.67 17.34
CA THR A 51 -10.22 -14.87 18.19
C THR A 51 -10.59 -16.34 18.40
N HIS A 52 -10.15 -17.22 17.51
CA HIS A 52 -10.46 -18.66 17.54
C HIS A 52 -9.33 -19.51 18.13
N THR A 53 -8.09 -19.00 18.12
CA THR A 53 -6.91 -19.67 18.67
C THR A 53 -6.81 -19.48 20.19
N LYS A 54 -6.43 -20.57 20.89
CA LYS A 54 -6.16 -20.57 22.34
C LYS A 54 -4.69 -20.82 22.68
N ASP A 55 -3.89 -21.16 21.68
CA ASP A 55 -2.46 -21.40 21.80
C ASP A 55 -1.73 -20.04 21.87
N GLU A 56 -1.01 -19.81 22.97
CA GLU A 56 -0.34 -18.52 23.21
C GLU A 56 0.81 -18.24 22.22
N ASP A 57 1.48 -19.29 21.73
CA ASP A 57 2.58 -19.15 20.78
C ASP A 57 2.05 -18.81 19.38
N GLU A 58 0.96 -19.45 18.95
CA GLU A 58 0.27 -19.09 17.70
C GLU A 58 -0.31 -17.68 17.75
N LEU A 59 -0.94 -17.29 18.86
CA LEU A 59 -1.47 -15.93 19.06
C LEU A 59 -0.37 -14.87 18.97
N LYS A 60 0.81 -15.17 19.53
CA LYS A 60 1.96 -14.27 19.45
C LYS A 60 2.43 -14.12 18.01
N LEU A 61 2.58 -15.23 17.28
CA LEU A 61 3.00 -15.22 15.88
C LEU A 61 2.04 -14.42 14.98
N TYR A 62 0.72 -14.59 15.16
CA TYR A 62 -0.26 -13.84 14.39
C TYR A 62 -0.20 -12.33 14.67
N LYS A 63 -0.02 -11.93 15.94
CA LYS A 63 0.14 -10.52 16.31
C LYS A 63 1.41 -9.93 15.70
N GLU A 64 2.54 -10.62 15.80
CA GLU A 64 3.81 -10.19 15.18
C GLU A 64 3.64 -10.03 13.65
N THR A 65 2.94 -10.96 13.00
CA THR A 65 2.66 -10.88 11.56
C THR A 65 1.80 -9.67 11.21
N ILE A 66 0.76 -9.37 11.99
CA ILE A 66 -0.10 -8.19 11.79
C ILE A 66 0.71 -6.90 11.96
N ASP A 67 1.57 -6.83 12.97
CA ASP A 67 2.42 -5.67 13.24
C ASP A 67 3.39 -5.41 12.08
N GLU A 68 4.02 -6.46 11.54
CA GLU A 68 4.88 -6.37 10.36
C GLU A 68 4.11 -5.91 9.12
N ASN A 69 2.93 -6.49 8.88
CA ASN A 69 2.06 -6.08 7.79
C ASN A 69 1.62 -4.62 7.93
N HIS A 70 1.41 -4.12 9.16
CA HIS A 70 1.05 -2.73 9.41
C HIS A 70 2.16 -1.76 8.98
N VAL A 71 3.43 -2.09 9.24
CA VAL A 71 4.57 -1.29 8.77
C VAL A 71 4.58 -1.20 7.24
N VAL A 72 4.30 -2.31 6.56
CA VAL A 72 4.21 -2.35 5.09
C VAL A 72 3.03 -1.53 4.59
N LEU A 73 1.85 -1.64 5.22
CA LEU A 73 0.67 -0.83 4.89
C LEU A 73 0.95 0.67 5.01
N MET A 74 1.59 1.10 6.09
CA MET A 74 1.96 2.51 6.29
C MET A 74 2.91 3.01 5.20
N SER A 75 3.84 2.17 4.75
CA SER A 75 4.74 2.50 3.64
C SER A 75 3.99 2.58 2.31
N GLN A 76 3.10 1.64 2.02
CA GLN A 76 2.28 1.64 0.80
C GLN A 76 1.32 2.82 0.76
N GLN A 77 0.72 3.19 1.90
CA GLN A 77 -0.17 4.35 1.98
C GLN A 77 0.57 5.64 1.64
N ARG A 78 1.77 5.87 2.22
CA ARG A 78 2.59 7.04 1.88
C ARG A 78 2.95 7.10 0.40
N ARG A 79 3.20 5.96 -0.23
CA ARG A 79 3.45 5.87 -1.68
C ARG A 79 2.20 6.17 -2.50
N LEU A 80 1.03 5.70 -2.06
CA LEU A 80 -0.25 6.05 -2.68
C LEU A 80 -0.53 7.54 -2.58
N ASP A 81 -0.28 8.16 -1.41
CA ASP A 81 -0.46 9.60 -1.20
C ASP A 81 0.44 10.41 -2.15
N ALA A 82 1.73 10.08 -2.22
CA ALA A 82 2.68 10.69 -3.15
C ALA A 82 2.28 10.51 -4.62
N LEU A 83 1.77 9.33 -4.97
CA LEU A 83 1.30 9.04 -6.32
C LEU A 83 0.03 9.81 -6.66
N GLU A 84 -0.86 10.00 -5.69
CA GLU A 84 -2.06 10.82 -5.85
C GLU A 84 -1.69 12.30 -6.05
N GLU A 85 -0.71 12.82 -5.29
CA GLU A 85 -0.17 14.18 -5.50
C GLU A 85 0.38 14.37 -6.92
N GLU A 86 1.13 13.39 -7.43
CA GLU A 86 1.66 13.43 -8.80
C GLU A 86 0.55 13.30 -9.87
N LEU A 87 -0.47 12.48 -9.64
CA LEU A 87 -1.61 12.40 -10.55
C LEU A 87 -2.44 13.70 -10.53
N MET A 88 -2.58 14.34 -9.37
CA MET A 88 -3.23 15.65 -9.24
C MET A 88 -2.43 16.74 -9.97
N SER A 89 -1.09 16.74 -9.84
CA SER A 89 -0.23 17.73 -10.51
C SER A 89 -0.34 17.66 -12.04
N ARG A 90 -0.59 16.46 -12.57
CA ARG A 90 -0.80 16.19 -14.02
C ARG A 90 -2.24 16.38 -14.50
N GLY A 91 -3.18 16.65 -13.60
CA GLY A 91 -4.60 16.76 -13.95
C GLY A 91 -5.28 15.42 -14.28
N LEU A 92 -4.74 14.31 -13.78
CA LEU A 92 -5.19 12.93 -14.04
C LEU A 92 -5.91 12.31 -12.84
N SER A 93 -6.17 13.09 -11.79
CA SER A 93 -6.83 12.58 -10.60
C SER A 93 -8.28 12.22 -10.91
N GLN A 94 -8.61 10.93 -10.78
CA GLN A 94 -9.98 10.43 -10.97
C GLN A 94 -10.97 10.88 -9.88
N LYS A 95 -10.56 11.73 -8.92
CA LYS A 95 -11.47 12.30 -7.91
C LYS A 95 -12.51 13.24 -8.52
N ASP A 96 -12.29 13.77 -9.72
CA ASP A 96 -13.20 14.73 -10.37
C ASP A 96 -14.31 14.09 -11.23
N GLU A 97 -14.29 12.76 -11.46
CA GLU A 97 -15.30 12.08 -12.31
C GLU A 97 -16.46 11.44 -11.53
N LYS A 98 -16.64 11.75 -10.24
CA LYS A 98 -17.86 11.42 -9.48
C LYS A 98 -18.88 12.57 -9.43
N GLY A 99 -18.80 13.52 -10.35
CA GLY A 99 -19.86 14.48 -10.64
C GLY A 99 -20.37 14.25 -12.05
N VAL A 100 -21.69 14.15 -12.21
CA VAL A 100 -22.42 13.92 -13.47
C VAL A 100 -22.59 12.44 -13.84
N TYR A 101 -23.44 11.75 -13.07
CA TYR A 101 -24.45 10.90 -13.70
C TYR A 101 -25.74 11.73 -13.79
N LEU A 102 -26.13 12.04 -15.03
CA LEU A 102 -27.45 12.58 -15.40
C LEU A 102 -28.57 11.60 -15.03
#